data_AF-A0A8S4QTK1-F1
#
_entry.id   AF-A0A8S4QTK1-F1
#
_cell.length_a   1.000
_cell.length_b   1.000
_cell.length_c   1.000
_cell.angle_alpha   90.00
_cell.angle_beta   90.00
_cell.angle_gamma   90.00
#
_symmetry.space_group_name_H-M   'P 1'
#
loop_
_entity.id
_entity.type
_entity.pdbx_description
1 polymer ?
#
loop_
_entity_poly.entity_id
_entity_poly.type
_entity_poly.pdbx_seq_one_letter_code
_entity_poly.pdbx_strand_id
1 'polypeptide(L)' 'MQPFHQYFLTTLSRSTIVITVTVSQALKQDLAQSRDETKETAMDKIHRENVRQGRDKYKTLREIRKGNTKRRVDQFENM' A
#
# COMPACT_ATOMS: atom_id res chain seq x y z
N MET A 1 -2.66 -10.10 33.46
CA MET A 1 -1.62 -10.45 32.47
C MET A 1 -2.21 -10.25 31.09
N GLN A 2 -1.96 -9.10 30.45
CA GLN A 2 -2.46 -8.81 29.09
C GLN A 2 -1.33 -9.06 28.08
N PRO A 3 -1.55 -9.80 26.98
CA PRO A 3 -0.48 -10.12 26.07
C PRO A 3 -0.17 -8.93 25.15
N PHE A 4 1.01 -8.35 25.40
CA PHE A 4 1.74 -7.47 24.51
C PHE A 4 2.08 -8.21 23.22
N HIS A 5 1.45 -7.90 22.10
CA HIS A 5 2.10 -7.99 20.78
C HIS A 5 1.35 -7.17 19.71
N GLN A 6 1.16 -5.88 19.98
CA GLN A 6 0.91 -4.92 18.92
C GLN A 6 2.25 -4.66 18.20
N TYR A 7 2.59 -5.49 17.21
CA TYR A 7 3.72 -5.22 16.33
C TYR A 7 3.46 -3.90 15.59
N PHE A 8 4.06 -2.84 16.12
CA PHE A 8 4.23 -1.54 15.50
C PHE A 8 5.10 -1.70 14.24
N LEU A 9 4.48 -2.02 13.11
CA LEU A 9 5.05 -1.80 11.78
C LEU A 9 4.40 -0.57 11.17
N THR A 10 4.50 0.56 11.89
CA THR A 10 4.27 1.88 11.30
C THR A 10 5.57 2.24 10.57
N THR A 11 5.50 2.27 9.25
CA THR A 11 6.58 2.68 8.36
C THR A 11 7.18 4.01 8.80
N LEU A 12 8.41 3.94 9.30
CA LEU A 12 9.31 5.02 9.69
C LEU A 12 8.76 6.08 10.66
N SER A 13 9.54 6.31 11.72
CA SER A 13 9.54 7.48 12.62
C SER A 13 8.56 8.62 12.29
N ARG A 14 7.74 8.99 13.28
CA ARG A 14 6.79 10.13 13.28
C ARG A 14 7.34 11.44 12.68
N SER A 15 8.65 11.65 12.68
CA SER A 15 9.32 12.82 12.08
C SER A 15 9.61 12.69 10.58
N THR A 16 9.77 11.48 10.04
CA THR A 16 9.92 11.23 8.59
C THR A 16 8.57 11.27 7.86
N ILE A 17 7.49 10.94 8.58
CA ILE A 17 6.12 10.91 8.04
C ILE A 17 5.69 12.27 7.48
N VAL A 18 6.04 13.39 8.13
CA VAL A 18 5.64 14.73 7.66
C VAL A 18 6.32 15.07 6.33
N ILE A 19 7.61 14.77 6.17
CA ILE A 19 8.35 15.07 4.94
C ILE A 19 7.85 14.19 3.80
N THR A 20 7.71 12.87 3.99
CA THR A 20 7.25 11.98 2.93
C THR A 20 5.80 12.25 2.53
N VAL A 21 4.89 12.47 3.48
CA VAL A 21 3.46 12.68 3.16
C VAL A 21 3.22 14.04 2.50
N THR A 22 3.85 15.11 2.99
CA THR A 22 3.62 16.46 2.46
C THR A 22 4.33 16.65 1.12
N VAL A 23 5.58 16.24 1.01
CA VAL A 23 6.35 16.38 -0.24
C VAL A 23 5.79 15.45 -1.32
N SER A 24 5.38 14.22 -1.00
CA SER A 24 4.76 13.33 -1.99
C SER A 24 3.42 13.86 -2.53
N GLN A 25 2.62 14.54 -1.69
CA GLN A 25 1.36 15.14 -2.13
C GLN A 25 1.60 16.39 -2.98
N ALA A 26 2.52 17.27 -2.58
CA ALA A 26 2.89 18.45 -3.35
C ALA A 26 3.46 18.08 -4.73
N LEU A 27 4.40 17.12 -4.76
CA LEU A 27 4.95 16.61 -6.02
C LEU A 27 3.88 16.01 -6.92
N LYS A 28 2.90 15.27 -6.38
CA LYS A 28 1.78 14.72 -7.16
C LYS A 28 0.92 15.82 -7.79
N GLN A 29 0.73 16.95 -7.11
CA GLN A 29 -0.02 18.09 -7.67
C GLN A 29 0.76 18.78 -8.78
N ASP A 30 2.05 19.05 -8.59
CA ASP A 30 2.90 19.68 -9.61
C ASP A 30 3.02 18.79 -10.86
N LEU A 31 3.26 17.49 -10.67
CA LEU A 31 3.40 16.53 -11.77
C LEU A 31 2.07 16.25 -12.51
N ALA A 32 0.91 16.48 -11.87
CA ALA A 32 -0.38 16.26 -12.51
C ALA A 32 -0.62 17.20 -13.70
N GLN A 33 -0.08 18.43 -13.64
CA GLN A 33 -0.26 19.43 -14.70
C GLN A 33 0.48 19.06 -15.99
N SER A 34 1.55 18.28 -15.90
CA SER A 34 2.35 17.83 -17.04
C SER A 34 2.12 16.36 -17.40
N ARG A 35 1.09 15.71 -16.82
CA ARG A 35 0.86 14.29 -17.02
C ARG A 35 0.18 14.02 -18.37
N ASP A 36 0.89 13.32 -19.24
CA ASP A 36 0.35 12.79 -20.50
C ASP A 36 -0.33 11.44 -20.25
N GLU A 37 -1.65 11.38 -20.38
CA GLU A 37 -2.44 10.17 -20.12
C GLU A 37 -2.23 9.07 -21.16
N THR A 38 -1.76 9.41 -22.36
CA THR A 38 -1.48 8.44 -23.43
C THR A 38 -0.27 7.55 -23.12
N LYS A 39 0.60 8.01 -22.21
CA LYS A 39 1.80 7.29 -21.76
C LYS A 39 1.57 6.51 -20.47
N GLU A 40 0.34 6.43 -19.98
CA GLU A 40 0.04 5.70 -18.77
C GLU A 40 0.31 4.19 -18.94
N THR A 41 1.21 3.66 -18.12
CA THR A 41 1.53 2.22 -18.16
C THR A 41 0.47 1.40 -17.42
N ALA A 42 0.44 0.08 -17.67
CA ALA A 42 -0.43 -0.83 -16.92
C ALA A 42 -0.15 -0.80 -15.41
N MET A 43 1.11 -0.63 -15.00
CA MET A 43 1.48 -0.53 -13.60
C MET A 43 0.97 0.75 -12.93
N ASP A 44 0.93 1.86 -13.67
CA ASP A 44 0.37 3.13 -13.16
C ASP A 44 -1.13 3.00 -12.88
N LYS A 45 -1.87 2.32 -13.75
CA LYS A 45 -3.30 2.02 -13.57
C LYS A 45 -3.53 1.18 -12.31
N ILE A 46 -2.74 0.12 -12.12
CA ILE A 46 -2.79 -0.75 -10.94
C ILE A 46 -2.46 0.03 -9.67
N HIS A 47 -1.41 0.87 -9.71
CA HIS A 47 -1.03 1.69 -8.57
C HIS A 47 -2.13 2.68 -8.19
N ARG A 48 -2.71 3.37 -9.18
CA ARG A 48 -3.83 4.31 -8.96
C ARG A 48 -5.03 3.60 -8.33
N GLU A 49 -5.37 2.41 -8.81
CA GLU A 49 -6.47 1.63 -8.26
C GLU A 49 -6.20 1.16 -6.82
N ASN A 50 -4.97 0.72 -6.53
CA ASN A 50 -4.56 0.36 -5.17
C ASN A 50 -4.67 1.56 -4.21
N VAL A 51 -4.21 2.74 -4.64
CA VAL A 51 -4.34 3.98 -3.86
C VAL A 51 -5.80 4.38 -3.68
N ARG A 52 -6.64 4.28 -4.73
CA ARG A 52 -8.09 4.56 -4.68
C ARG A 52 -8.80 3.67 -3.67
N GLN A 53 -8.41 2.40 -3.57
CA GLN A 53 -8.94 1.45 -2.59
C GLN A 53 -8.30 1.59 -1.19
N GLY A 54 -7.40 2.55 -0.98
CA GLY A 54 -6.69 2.73 0.30
C GLY A 54 -5.74 1.58 0.65
N ARG A 55 -5.34 0.78 -0.35
CA ARG A 55 -4.37 -0.31 -0.21
C ARG A 55 -2.96 0.26 -0.20
N ASP A 56 -2.17 -0.22 0.75
CA ASP A 56 -0.73 0.01 0.80
C ASP A 56 0.01 -1.32 0.95
N LYS A 57 1.33 -1.28 0.81
CA LYS A 57 2.18 -2.48 0.87
C LYS A 57 1.91 -3.32 2.11
N TYR A 58 1.77 -2.71 3.29
CA TYR A 58 1.67 -3.43 4.56
C TYR A 58 0.24 -3.91 4.82
N LYS A 59 -0.76 -3.11 4.47
CA LYS A 59 -2.17 -3.53 4.54
C LYS A 59 -2.43 -4.72 3.63
N THR A 60 -1.95 -4.68 2.39
CA THR A 60 -2.10 -5.79 1.44
C THR A 60 -1.37 -7.05 1.93
N LEU A 61 -0.11 -6.92 2.38
CA LEU A 61 0.64 -8.06 2.94
C LEU A 61 -0.05 -8.68 4.16
N ARG A 62 -0.61 -7.84 5.04
CA ARG A 62 -1.37 -8.32 6.20
C ARG A 62 -2.63 -9.07 5.76
N GLU A 63 -3.32 -8.56 4.74
CA GLU A 63 -4.56 -9.14 4.25
C GLU A 63 -4.36 -10.52 3.64
N ILE A 64 -3.40 -10.67 2.72
CA ILE A 64 -3.13 -11.94 2.04
C ILE A 64 -2.52 -13.01 2.97
N ARG A 65 -2.00 -12.61 4.13
CA ARG A 65 -1.41 -13.51 5.14
C ARG A 65 -2.41 -13.91 6.22
N LYS A 66 -3.67 -13.52 6.14
CA LYS A 66 -4.70 -13.96 7.07
C LYS A 66 -4.98 -15.46 6.92
N GLY A 67 -5.34 -16.09 8.03
CA GLY A 67 -5.66 -17.52 8.08
C GLY A 67 -4.42 -18.42 8.25
N ASN A 68 -4.67 -19.72 8.33
CA ASN A 68 -3.61 -20.72 8.45
C ASN A 68 -2.99 -21.04 7.07
N THR A 69 -1.92 -21.84 7.08
CA THR A 69 -1.22 -22.24 5.84
C THR A 69 -2.13 -23.01 4.89
N LYS A 70 -2.93 -23.97 5.40
CA LYS A 70 -3.84 -24.77 4.57
C LYS A 70 -4.82 -23.90 3.78
N ARG A 71 -5.49 -22.95 4.43
CA ARG A 71 -6.44 -22.03 3.77
C ARG A 71 -5.78 -21.22 2.65
N ARG A 72 -4.54 -20.79 2.84
CA ARG A 72 -3.81 -20.01 1.82
C ARG A 72 -3.40 -20.89 0.63
N VAL A 73 -3.00 -22.13 0.87
CA VAL A 73 -2.74 -23.12 -0.19
C VAL A 73 -4.03 -23.46 -0.94
N ASP A 74 -5.11 -23.78 -0.22
CA ASP A 74 -6.40 -24.10 -0.83
C ASP A 74 -6.94 -22.92 -1.67
N GLN A 75 -6.75 -21.66 -1.27
CA GLN A 75 -7.09 -20.50 -2.09
C GLN A 75 -6.26 -20.43 -3.37
N PHE A 76 -4.94 -20.65 -3.27
CA PHE A 76 -4.02 -20.59 -4.41
C PHE A 76 -4.33 -21.66 -5.47
N GLU A 77 -4.62 -22.90 -5.06
CA GLU A 77 -4.97 -23.98 -6.00
C GLU A 77 -6.31 -23.76 -6.73
N ASN A 78 -7.16 -22.85 -6.22
CA ASN A 78 -8.46 -22.51 -6.79
C ASN A 78 -8.47 -21.16 -7.55
N MET A 79 -7.31 -20.50 -7.71
CA MET A 79 -7.17 -19.25 -8.47
C MET A 79 -6.92 -19.53 -9.95
#